data_AF-A0A6L7Q2U6-F1
#
_entry.id   AF-A0A6L7Q2U6-F1
#
_cell.length_a   1.000
_cell.length_b   1.000
_cell.length_c   1.000
_cell.angle_alpha   90.00
_cell.angle_beta   90.00
_cell.angle_gamma   90.00
#
_symmetry.space_group_name_H-M   'P 1'
#
loop_
_entity.id
_entity.type
_entity.pdbx_description
1 polymer ?
#
loop_
_entity_poly.entity_id
_entity_poly.type
_entity_poly.pdbx_seq_one_letter_code
_entity_poly.pdbx_strand_id
1 'polypeptide(L)'
;MGRGEIDTVDPEKLESSGRATRDGPLSEADYFVVIELLKRQGIRLKINTVVSRSNCDEDLTCFIARVLPERWKLFQVLPISGQNDGLVDDQLVTPDEFAGYVARNRCVEDLGVAVVPEDNSLMTGSYVMVDPAGRFFDNTAGVHAYSQPINEIGVDAALREVSVDVDRFLLRDGRYDW
;
A
#
# COMPACT_ATOMS: atom_id res chain seq x y z
N MET A 1 -1.39 13.72 7.04
CA MET A 1 -1.32 12.31 7.48
C MET A 1 0.10 11.77 7.27
N GLY A 2 0.69 11.11 8.27
CA GLY A 2 1.94 10.36 8.10
C GLY A 2 1.62 8.98 7.52
N ARG A 3 2.33 8.59 6.46
CA ARG A 3 2.23 7.24 5.86
C ARG A 3 3.40 6.39 6.34
N GLY A 4 3.09 5.27 7.00
CA GLY A 4 4.03 4.18 7.24
C GLY A 4 3.72 3.03 6.28
N GLU A 5 4.76 2.48 5.65
CA GLU A 5 4.68 1.25 4.88
C GLU A 5 5.32 0.14 5.73
N ILE A 6 4.48 -0.77 6.24
CA ILE A 6 4.87 -1.81 7.21
C ILE A 6 4.26 -3.13 6.75
N ASP A 7 5.06 -3.96 6.09
CA ASP A 7 4.61 -5.27 5.59
C ASP A 7 4.69 -6.35 6.67
N THR A 8 5.65 -6.19 7.59
CA THR A 8 5.89 -7.07 8.75
C THR A 8 6.66 -6.29 9.81
N VAL A 9 6.61 -6.77 11.05
CA VAL A 9 7.44 -6.29 12.17
C VAL A 9 8.54 -7.28 12.54
N ASP A 10 8.64 -8.39 11.80
CA ASP A 10 9.71 -9.39 11.93
C ASP A 10 10.95 -8.93 11.14
N PRO A 11 12.08 -8.66 11.82
CA PRO A 11 13.30 -8.21 11.16
C PRO A 11 13.85 -9.18 10.11
N GLU A 12 13.70 -10.51 10.29
CA GLU A 12 14.20 -11.50 9.33
C GLU A 12 13.38 -11.46 8.03
N LYS A 13 12.07 -11.22 8.15
CA LYS A 13 11.18 -11.06 6.99
C LYS A 13 11.37 -9.72 6.30
N LEU A 14 11.68 -8.65 7.06
CA LEU A 14 12.09 -7.37 6.48
C LEU A 14 13.37 -7.51 5.64
N GLU A 15 14.37 -8.23 6.15
CA GLU A 15 15.61 -8.48 5.42
C GLU A 15 15.36 -9.27 4.12
N SER A 16 14.63 -10.39 4.22
CA SER A 16 14.35 -11.26 3.06
C SER A 16 13.41 -10.63 2.01
N SER A 17 12.54 -9.70 2.41
CA SER A 17 11.70 -8.92 1.48
C SER A 17 12.41 -7.70 0.89
N GLY A 18 13.68 -7.46 1.26
CA GLY A 18 14.45 -6.30 0.81
C GLY A 18 14.04 -4.98 1.47
N ARG A 19 13.25 -5.03 2.54
CA ARG A 19 12.82 -3.89 3.37
C ARG A 19 13.76 -3.65 4.56
N ALA A 20 15.06 -3.63 4.27
CA ALA A 20 16.09 -3.29 5.23
C ALA A 20 16.78 -1.96 4.87
N THR A 21 17.29 -1.29 5.90
CA THR A 21 18.13 -0.10 5.71
C THR A 21 19.61 -0.50 5.64
N ARG A 22 20.49 0.47 5.35
CA ARG A 22 21.94 0.27 5.44
C ARG A 22 22.38 -0.24 6.82
N ASP A 23 21.66 0.16 7.87
CA ASP A 23 21.95 -0.19 9.26
C ASP A 23 21.19 -1.46 9.72
N GLY A 24 20.54 -2.16 8.78
CA GLY A 24 19.76 -3.38 9.02
C GLY A 24 18.24 -3.16 8.97
N PRO A 25 17.46 -4.22 9.20
CA PRO A 25 16.00 -4.15 9.27
C PRO A 25 15.56 -3.44 10.55
N LEU A 26 14.46 -2.70 10.47
CA LEU A 26 13.87 -2.05 11.64
C LEU A 26 13.29 -3.10 12.59
N SER A 27 13.49 -2.89 13.88
CA SER A 27 12.79 -3.65 14.92
C SER A 27 11.38 -3.08 15.13
N GLU A 28 10.51 -3.86 15.77
CA GLU A 28 9.20 -3.39 16.23
C GLU A 28 9.33 -2.12 17.11
N ALA A 29 10.38 -2.05 17.94
CA ALA A 29 10.65 -0.90 18.80
C ALA A 29 10.94 0.38 18.01
N ASP A 30 11.65 0.28 16.89
CA ASP A 30 11.96 1.42 16.03
C ASP A 30 10.71 2.03 15.42
N TYR A 31 9.75 1.19 15.00
CA TYR A 31 8.44 1.66 14.54
C TYR A 31 7.70 2.42 15.64
N PHE A 32 7.72 1.95 16.89
CA PHE A 32 7.07 2.66 17.99
C PHE A 32 7.68 4.05 18.22
N VAL A 33 9.00 4.19 18.16
CA VAL A 33 9.68 5.49 18.34
C VAL A 33 9.18 6.50 17.30
N VAL A 34 9.15 6.11 16.03
CA VAL A 34 8.70 6.99 14.94
C VAL A 34 7.21 7.31 15.07
N ILE A 35 6.38 6.30 15.34
CA ILE A 35 4.93 6.48 15.45
C ILE A 35 4.56 7.37 16.65
N GLU A 36 5.23 7.20 17.80
CA GLU A 36 5.02 8.07 18.95
C GLU A 36 5.40 9.52 18.62
N LEU A 37 6.49 9.74 17.89
CA LEU A 37 6.87 11.08 17.45
C LEU A 37 5.79 11.70 16.56
N LEU A 38 5.27 10.96 15.57
CA LEU A 38 4.18 11.43 14.70
C LEU A 38 2.95 11.83 15.53
N LYS A 39 2.52 10.97 16.46
CA LYS A 39 1.36 11.23 17.33
C LYS A 39 1.55 12.45 18.22
N ARG A 40 2.74 12.63 18.80
CA ARG A 40 3.06 13.82 19.63
C ARG A 40 2.99 15.13 18.84
N GLN A 41 3.20 15.08 17.52
CA GLN A 41 3.05 16.23 16.63
C GLN A 41 1.63 16.40 16.07
N GLY A 42 0.66 15.61 16.55
CA GLY A 42 -0.72 15.65 16.04
C GLY A 42 -0.86 15.13 14.61
N ILE A 43 0.13 14.37 14.12
CA ILE A 43 0.09 13.80 12.77
C ILE A 43 -0.75 12.52 12.80
N ARG A 44 -1.85 12.54 12.03
CA ARG A 44 -2.72 11.38 11.79
C ARG A 44 -1.92 10.21 11.19
N LEU A 45 -2.10 9.00 11.73
CA LEU A 45 -1.35 7.82 11.34
C LEU A 45 -2.15 6.96 10.35
N LYS A 46 -1.51 6.61 9.22
CA LYS A 46 -1.95 5.59 8.28
C LYS A 46 -0.86 4.55 8.08
N ILE A 47 -1.25 3.28 8.11
CA ILE A 47 -0.37 2.16 7.78
C ILE A 47 -0.83 1.53 6.47
N ASN A 48 0.12 1.20 5.62
CA ASN A 48 -0.03 0.39 4.44
C ASN A 48 0.75 -0.91 4.63
N THR A 49 0.17 -2.02 4.18
CA THR A 49 0.81 -3.34 4.19
C THR A 49 0.57 -3.99 2.84
N VAL A 50 1.64 -4.40 2.16
CA VAL A 50 1.57 -5.30 1.01
C VAL A 50 1.61 -6.73 1.53
N VAL A 51 0.56 -7.48 1.24
CA VAL A 51 0.41 -8.89 1.57
C VAL A 51 1.00 -9.72 0.42
N SER A 52 2.05 -10.46 0.75
CA SER A 52 2.80 -11.32 -0.16
C SER A 52 3.01 -12.70 0.48
N ARG A 53 3.67 -13.59 -0.26
CA ARG A 53 4.04 -14.93 0.21
C ARG A 53 4.81 -14.92 1.52
N SER A 54 5.60 -13.88 1.79
CA SER A 54 6.45 -13.79 2.99
C SER A 54 5.70 -13.46 4.28
N ASN A 55 4.50 -12.86 4.18
CA ASN A 55 3.73 -12.38 5.35
C ASN A 55 2.27 -12.81 5.37
N CYS A 56 1.75 -13.53 4.38
CA CYS A 56 0.32 -13.88 4.30
C CYS A 56 -0.18 -14.75 5.48
N ASP A 57 0.72 -15.38 6.22
CA ASP A 57 0.45 -16.15 7.43
C ASP A 57 0.51 -15.33 8.73
N GLU A 58 0.95 -14.07 8.67
CA GLU A 58 1.16 -13.24 9.86
C GLU A 58 -0.12 -12.71 10.49
N ASP A 59 -0.02 -12.48 11.79
CA ASP A 59 -0.97 -11.75 12.62
C ASP A 59 -0.27 -10.50 13.17
N LEU A 60 -0.69 -9.32 12.68
CA LEU A 60 -0.21 -8.02 13.12
C LEU A 60 -1.20 -7.33 14.06
N THR A 61 -2.23 -8.04 14.56
CA THR A 61 -3.30 -7.44 15.37
C THR A 61 -2.75 -6.79 16.64
N CYS A 62 -1.80 -7.43 17.33
CA CYS A 62 -1.15 -6.88 18.52
C CYS A 62 -0.41 -5.56 18.22
N PHE A 63 0.34 -5.51 17.12
CA PHE A 63 1.06 -4.32 16.70
C PHE A 63 0.09 -3.19 16.33
N ILE A 64 -0.90 -3.49 15.49
CA ILE A 64 -1.89 -2.51 15.02
C ILE A 64 -2.76 -2.00 16.17
N ALA A 65 -3.16 -2.86 17.10
CA ALA A 65 -3.89 -2.49 18.32
C ALA A 65 -3.09 -1.58 19.24
N ARG A 66 -1.76 -1.68 19.24
CA ARG A 66 -0.88 -0.81 20.03
C ARG A 66 -0.68 0.55 19.37
N VAL A 67 -0.49 0.57 18.05
CA VAL A 67 -0.21 1.81 17.31
C VAL A 67 -1.46 2.54 16.86
N LEU A 68 -2.64 1.91 16.89
CA LEU A 68 -3.96 2.48 16.59
C LEU A 68 -3.89 3.49 15.42
N PRO A 69 -3.57 3.02 14.20
CA PRO A 69 -3.67 3.88 13.04
C PRO A 69 -5.15 4.20 12.79
N GLU A 70 -5.44 5.37 12.25
CA GLU A 70 -6.82 5.68 11.84
C GLU A 70 -7.25 4.80 10.67
N ARG A 71 -6.28 4.43 9.83
CA ARG A 71 -6.51 3.61 8.64
C ARG A 71 -5.37 2.64 8.41
N TRP A 72 -5.72 1.40 8.14
CA TRP A 72 -4.81 0.34 7.75
C TRP A 72 -5.20 -0.21 6.36
N LYS A 73 -4.42 0.13 5.34
CA LYS A 73 -4.62 -0.37 3.98
C LYS A 73 -3.88 -1.70 3.81
N LEU A 74 -4.60 -2.70 3.34
CA LEU A 74 -4.06 -4.02 3.04
C LEU A 74 -4.08 -4.22 1.53
N PHE A 75 -2.93 -4.30 0.89
CA PHE A 75 -2.81 -4.48 -0.55
C PHE A 75 -2.41 -5.92 -0.85
N GLN A 76 -3.13 -6.62 -1.71
CA GLN A 76 -2.59 -7.84 -2.30
C GLN A 76 -1.37 -7.47 -3.16
N VAL A 77 -0.25 -8.19 -3.10
CA VAL A 77 0.88 -7.92 -4.01
C VAL A 77 0.41 -7.89 -5.47
N LEU A 78 0.83 -6.87 -6.22
CA LEU A 78 0.35 -6.59 -7.58
C LEU A 78 1.48 -6.79 -8.60
N PRO A 79 1.38 -7.76 -9.52
CA PRO A 79 2.28 -7.85 -10.66
C PRO A 79 1.96 -6.74 -11.67
N ILE A 80 2.98 -6.03 -12.14
CA ILE A 80 2.87 -5.01 -13.20
C ILE A 80 3.98 -5.28 -14.22
N SER A 81 3.56 -5.53 -15.46
CA SER A 81 4.49 -5.87 -16.54
C SER A 81 5.50 -4.74 -16.78
N GLY A 82 6.77 -5.11 -16.90
CA GLY A 82 7.89 -4.20 -17.10
C GLY A 82 8.31 -3.42 -15.85
N GLN A 83 7.72 -3.68 -14.67
CA GLN A 83 8.09 -3.03 -13.42
C GLN A 83 8.71 -4.00 -12.42
N ASN A 84 8.08 -5.14 -12.19
CA ASN A 84 8.51 -6.13 -11.19
C ASN A 84 8.63 -7.56 -11.73
N ASP A 85 8.77 -7.68 -13.06
CA ASP A 85 8.93 -8.96 -13.76
C ASP A 85 10.10 -9.77 -13.20
N GLY A 86 9.88 -11.07 -12.97
CA GLY A 86 10.90 -12.00 -12.46
C GLY A 86 11.30 -11.82 -11.00
N LEU A 87 10.77 -10.79 -10.31
CA LEU A 87 10.98 -10.56 -8.88
C LEU A 87 9.68 -10.77 -8.07
N VAL A 88 8.52 -10.51 -8.69
CA VAL A 88 7.23 -10.61 -8.01
C VAL A 88 6.66 -12.02 -7.94
N ASP A 89 7.09 -12.92 -8.84
CA ASP A 89 6.44 -14.22 -9.05
C ASP A 89 6.39 -15.08 -7.78
N ASP A 90 7.51 -15.17 -7.05
CA ASP A 90 7.61 -15.91 -5.79
C ASP A 90 6.88 -15.23 -4.61
N GLN A 91 6.49 -13.97 -4.79
CA GLN A 91 5.79 -13.18 -3.78
C GLN A 91 4.26 -13.27 -3.93
N LEU A 92 3.75 -13.78 -5.06
CA LEU A 92 2.32 -13.81 -5.35
C LEU A 92 1.52 -14.66 -4.34
N VAL A 93 0.35 -14.12 -3.99
CA VAL A 93 -0.65 -14.80 -3.17
C VAL A 93 -1.97 -14.89 -3.94
N THR A 94 -2.67 -15.99 -3.73
CA THR A 94 -4.01 -16.19 -4.25
C THR A 94 -5.02 -15.25 -3.57
N PRO A 95 -6.17 -14.97 -4.21
CA PRO A 95 -7.24 -14.22 -3.57
C PRO A 95 -7.69 -14.81 -2.22
N ASP A 96 -7.71 -16.15 -2.09
CA ASP A 96 -8.09 -16.83 -0.85
C ASP A 96 -7.04 -16.66 0.25
N GLU A 97 -5.74 -16.72 -0.08
CA GLU A 97 -4.66 -16.43 0.87
C GLU A 97 -4.72 -14.98 1.37
N PHE A 98 -4.97 -14.03 0.46
CA PHE A 98 -5.18 -12.63 0.83
C PHE A 98 -6.42 -12.44 1.71
N ALA A 99 -7.55 -13.04 1.34
CA ALA A 99 -8.77 -13.01 2.15
C ALA A 99 -8.56 -13.62 3.55
N GLY A 100 -7.77 -14.69 3.65
CA GLY A 100 -7.37 -15.31 4.91
C GLY A 100 -6.55 -14.36 5.79
N TYR A 101 -5.57 -13.66 5.21
CA TYR A 101 -4.80 -12.64 5.92
C TYR A 101 -5.71 -11.51 6.44
N VAL A 102 -6.59 -10.99 5.59
CA VAL A 102 -7.54 -9.92 5.96
C VAL A 102 -8.43 -10.39 7.11
N ALA A 103 -9.01 -11.59 7.01
CA ALA A 103 -9.91 -12.12 8.05
C ALA A 103 -9.21 -12.28 9.40
N ARG A 104 -7.96 -12.77 9.41
CA ARG A 104 -7.15 -12.93 10.63
C ARG A 104 -6.92 -11.61 11.34
N ASN A 105 -6.66 -10.55 10.57
CA ASN A 105 -6.23 -9.26 11.08
C ASN A 105 -7.37 -8.26 11.34
N ARG A 106 -8.60 -8.59 10.96
CA ARG A 106 -9.75 -7.67 10.94
C ARG A 106 -10.25 -7.26 12.33
N CYS A 107 -9.97 -8.03 13.39
CA CYS A 107 -10.50 -7.75 14.73
C CYS A 107 -10.08 -6.38 15.31
N VAL A 108 -9.05 -5.74 14.76
CA VAL A 108 -8.67 -4.37 15.14
C VAL A 108 -9.70 -3.31 14.73
N GLU A 109 -10.66 -3.64 13.86
CA GLU A 109 -11.83 -2.79 13.58
C GLU A 109 -12.63 -2.50 14.86
N ASP A 110 -12.68 -3.42 15.82
CA ASP A 110 -13.35 -3.24 17.12
C ASP A 110 -12.69 -2.15 17.98
N LEU A 111 -11.43 -1.79 17.65
CA LEU A 111 -10.67 -0.71 18.29
C LEU A 111 -10.80 0.63 17.55
N GLY A 112 -11.63 0.70 16.50
CA GLY A 112 -11.86 1.88 15.68
C GLY A 112 -10.84 2.09 14.56
N VAL A 113 -10.02 1.07 14.23
CA VAL A 113 -9.10 1.12 13.08
C VAL A 113 -9.89 0.84 11.80
N ALA A 114 -9.84 1.73 10.81
CA ALA A 114 -10.44 1.46 9.50
C ALA A 114 -9.54 0.52 8.67
N VAL A 115 -9.87 -0.77 8.65
CA VAL A 115 -9.18 -1.78 7.82
C VAL A 115 -9.75 -1.73 6.40
N VAL A 116 -8.90 -1.45 5.41
CA VAL A 116 -9.34 -1.26 4.03
C VAL A 116 -8.53 -2.16 3.09
N PRO A 117 -9.05 -3.36 2.76
CA PRO A 117 -8.41 -4.26 1.82
C PRO A 117 -8.58 -3.78 0.37
N GLU A 118 -7.54 -3.94 -0.44
CA GLU A 118 -7.50 -3.70 -1.87
C GLU A 118 -6.83 -4.90 -2.55
N ASP A 119 -7.64 -5.76 -3.18
CA ASP A 119 -7.12 -6.83 -4.04
C ASP A 119 -6.61 -6.27 -5.38
N ASN A 120 -6.02 -7.14 -6.20
CA ASN A 120 -5.52 -6.71 -7.52
C ASN A 120 -6.61 -6.10 -8.41
N SER A 121 -7.85 -6.58 -8.33
CA SER A 121 -8.96 -6.06 -9.16
C SER A 121 -9.35 -4.64 -8.78
N LEU A 122 -9.27 -4.29 -7.50
CA LEU A 122 -9.55 -2.95 -6.97
C LEU A 122 -8.40 -1.98 -7.18
N MET A 123 -7.15 -2.45 -7.19
CA MET A 123 -5.98 -1.59 -7.40
C MET A 123 -5.77 -1.22 -8.88
N THR A 124 -6.01 -2.15 -9.81
CA THR A 124 -5.79 -1.91 -11.24
C THR A 124 -6.75 -0.85 -11.78
N GLY A 125 -6.18 0.21 -12.37
CA GLY A 125 -6.90 1.33 -13.00
C GLY A 125 -7.53 2.33 -12.03
N SER A 126 -7.39 2.15 -10.71
CA SER A 126 -8.10 2.97 -9.72
C SER A 126 -7.26 4.14 -9.17
N TYR A 127 -6.04 4.33 -9.67
CA TYR A 127 -5.12 5.38 -9.26
C TYR A 127 -4.77 6.29 -10.45
N VAL A 128 -4.77 7.59 -10.19
CA VAL A 128 -4.07 8.58 -11.02
C VAL A 128 -2.74 8.85 -10.35
N MET A 129 -1.64 8.51 -11.00
CA MET A 129 -0.30 8.70 -10.46
C MET A 129 0.48 9.67 -11.33
N VAL A 130 1.44 10.36 -10.71
CA VAL A 130 2.37 11.26 -11.41
C VAL A 130 3.78 10.77 -11.13
N ASP A 131 4.56 10.56 -12.19
CA ASP A 131 5.95 10.13 -12.07
C ASP A 131 6.89 11.34 -11.82
N PRO A 132 8.17 11.10 -11.48
CA PRO A 132 9.13 12.19 -11.27
C PRO A 132 9.41 13.07 -12.50
N ALA A 133 9.07 12.60 -13.71
CA ALA A 133 9.16 13.39 -14.94
C ALA A 133 7.93 14.28 -15.16
N GLY A 134 6.97 14.27 -14.22
CA GLY A 134 5.77 15.08 -14.29
C GLY A 134 4.73 14.55 -15.28
N ARG A 135 4.73 13.24 -15.56
CA ARG A 135 3.76 12.58 -16.45
C ARG A 135 2.71 11.87 -15.62
N PHE A 136 1.45 11.93 -16.06
CA PHE A 136 0.47 11.00 -15.52
C PHE A 136 0.81 9.59 -15.97
N PHE A 137 0.53 8.61 -15.11
CA PHE A 137 0.53 7.21 -15.50
C PHE A 137 -0.55 6.41 -14.79
N ASP A 138 -1.00 5.37 -15.48
CA ASP A 138 -1.98 4.39 -15.00
C ASP A 138 -1.51 2.97 -15.27
N ASN A 139 -2.20 2.00 -14.68
CA ASN A 139 -1.91 0.57 -14.83
C ASN A 139 -3.13 -0.24 -15.32
N THR A 140 -4.10 0.40 -15.97
CA THR A 140 -5.38 -0.21 -16.35
C THR A 140 -5.21 -1.47 -17.20
N ALA A 141 -4.16 -1.50 -18.04
CA ALA A 141 -3.82 -2.62 -18.90
C ALA A 141 -2.84 -3.64 -18.26
N GLY A 142 -2.57 -3.55 -16.95
CA GLY A 142 -1.58 -4.38 -16.27
C GLY A 142 -0.11 -3.99 -16.56
N VAL A 143 0.08 -2.87 -17.26
CA VAL A 143 1.36 -2.25 -17.60
C VAL A 143 1.25 -0.74 -17.36
N HIS A 144 2.36 -0.07 -17.05
CA HIS A 144 2.35 1.38 -16.93
C HIS A 144 2.23 2.06 -18.31
N ALA A 145 1.16 2.82 -18.50
CA ALA A 145 0.98 3.74 -19.62
C ALA A 145 1.24 5.17 -19.14
N TYR A 146 1.98 5.97 -19.90
CA TYR A 146 2.40 7.32 -19.50
C TYR A 146 1.85 8.37 -20.48
N SER A 147 1.38 9.50 -19.94
CA SER A 147 1.09 10.70 -20.72
C SER A 147 2.37 11.44 -21.13
N GLN A 148 2.23 12.47 -21.95
CA GLN A 148 3.23 13.53 -22.06
C GLN A 148 3.33 14.32 -20.73
N PRO A 149 4.43 15.05 -20.49
CA PRO A 149 4.60 15.82 -19.26
C PRO A 149 3.53 16.90 -19.08
N ILE A 150 3.00 16.99 -17.86
CA ILE A 150 1.92 17.92 -17.47
C ILE A 150 2.36 19.38 -17.71
N ASN A 151 3.64 19.69 -17.49
CA ASN A 151 4.18 21.03 -17.70
C ASN A 151 4.37 21.40 -19.18
N GLU A 152 4.26 20.44 -20.10
CA GLU A 152 4.34 20.69 -21.55
C GLU A 152 2.96 20.88 -22.16
N ILE A 153 1.99 20.05 -21.79
CA ILE A 153 0.67 20.02 -22.44
C ILE A 153 -0.51 20.43 -21.54
N GLY A 154 -0.26 20.62 -20.24
CA GLY A 154 -1.29 20.96 -19.25
C GLY A 154 -2.04 19.74 -18.70
N VAL A 155 -2.68 19.92 -17.55
CA VAL A 155 -3.35 18.84 -16.79
C VAL A 155 -4.44 18.15 -17.59
N ASP A 156 -5.35 18.92 -18.20
CA ASP A 156 -6.52 18.35 -18.90
C ASP A 156 -6.14 17.57 -20.16
N ALA A 157 -5.05 17.95 -20.83
CA ALA A 157 -4.55 17.22 -21.98
C ALA A 157 -3.85 15.93 -21.53
N ALA A 158 -2.95 16.02 -20.55
CA ALA A 158 -2.22 14.87 -20.03
C ALA A 158 -3.14 13.82 -19.39
N LEU A 159 -4.18 14.23 -18.64
CA LEU A 159 -5.16 13.31 -18.07
C LEU A 159 -5.96 12.52 -19.12
N ARG A 160 -6.17 13.08 -20.32
CA ARG A 160 -6.87 12.39 -21.41
C ARG A 160 -6.04 11.30 -22.08
N GLU A 161 -4.73 11.25 -21.81
CA GLU A 161 -3.81 10.25 -22.35
C GLU A 161 -3.67 9.01 -21.45
N VAL A 162 -4.25 9.04 -20.24
CA VAL A 162 -4.27 7.92 -19.29
C VAL A 162 -5.70 7.46 -19.04
N SER A 163 -5.84 6.21 -18.63
CA SER A 163 -7.13 5.63 -18.25
C SER A 163 -7.30 5.61 -16.73
N VAL A 164 -8.47 6.02 -16.26
CA VAL A 164 -8.79 6.05 -14.82
C VAL A 164 -10.19 5.52 -14.61
N ASP A 165 -10.31 4.47 -13.80
CA ASP A 165 -11.59 3.92 -13.36
C ASP A 165 -12.00 4.61 -12.06
N VAL A 166 -12.84 5.63 -12.21
CA VAL A 166 -13.38 6.43 -11.09
C VAL A 166 -14.26 5.58 -10.17
N ASP A 167 -14.98 4.61 -10.72
CA ASP A 167 -15.85 3.74 -9.92
C ASP A 167 -15.00 2.85 -9.00
N ARG A 168 -13.90 2.27 -9.50
CA ARG A 168 -12.95 1.53 -8.66
C ARG A 168 -12.27 2.40 -7.62
N PHE A 169 -11.93 3.65 -7.97
CA PHE A 169 -11.40 4.63 -7.00
C PHE A 169 -12.37 4.85 -5.83
N LEU A 170 -13.67 4.94 -6.11
CA LEU A 170 -14.69 5.08 -5.08
C LEU A 170 -14.91 3.78 -4.29
N LEU A 171 -14.92 2.61 -4.96
CA LEU A 171 -15.11 1.30 -4.32
C LEU A 171 -14.03 0.96 -3.29
N ARG A 172 -12.79 1.39 -3.50
CA ARG A 172 -11.69 1.23 -2.53
C ARG A 172 -11.64 2.33 -1.46
N ASP A 173 -12.73 3.07 -1.30
CA ASP A 173 -12.87 4.16 -0.34
C ASP A 173 -11.76 5.23 -0.53
N GLY A 174 -11.59 5.65 -1.78
CA GLY A 174 -10.63 6.68 -2.19
C GLY A 174 -11.02 8.09 -1.75
N ARG A 175 -12.29 8.34 -1.42
CA ARG A 175 -12.78 9.58 -0.82
C ARG A 175 -13.01 9.38 0.68
N TYR A 176 -12.06 9.84 1.48
CA TYR A 176 -12.13 9.82 2.94
C TYR A 176 -11.59 11.13 3.50
N ASP A 177 -11.75 11.36 4.80
CA ASP A 177 -11.15 12.51 5.47
C ASP A 177 -9.63 12.25 5.65
N TRP A 178 -8.79 12.94 4.87
CA TRP A 178 -7.33 12.72 4.74
C TRP A 178 -6.45 13.81 5.37
#